data_AF-A0A2S9ISN1-F1
#
_entry.id   AF-A0A2S9ISN1-F1
#
_cell.length_a   1.000
_cell.length_b   1.000
_cell.length_c   1.000
_cell.angle_alpha   90.00
_cell.angle_beta   90.00
_cell.angle_gamma   90.00
#
_symmetry.space_group_name_H-M   'P 1'
#
loop_
_entity.id
_entity.type
_entity.pdbx_description
1 polymer ?
#
loop_
_entity_poly.entity_id
_entity_poly.type
_entity_poly.pdbx_seq_one_letter_code
_entity_poly.pdbx_strand_id
1 'polypeptide(L)'
;MTVSPDLGLRTRLLRMEDARRQTQHQLAMIDRQITRRITAMVPLIGRRQIGYRRGKAPEPAAFLERYRSNLAAITAERQPEIDALSRKLARQDAAIAALRARLEPASPQLMRA
;
A
#
# COMPACT_ATOMS: atom_id res chain seq x y z
N MET A 1 -33.10 26.27 -14.40
CA MET A 1 -31.71 26.05 -13.92
C MET A 1 -31.33 24.60 -14.20
N THR A 2 -30.73 24.32 -15.36
CA THR A 2 -30.17 23.00 -15.67
C THR A 2 -28.75 22.95 -15.12
N VAL A 3 -28.54 22.25 -14.00
CA VAL A 3 -27.18 21.97 -13.53
C VAL A 3 -26.53 21.11 -14.60
N SER A 4 -25.51 21.65 -15.31
CA SER A 4 -24.85 20.93 -16.38
C SER A 4 -24.37 19.56 -15.86
N PRO A 5 -24.73 18.44 -16.52
CA PRO A 5 -24.43 17.09 -16.02
C PRO A 5 -22.94 16.83 -15.81
N ASP A 6 -22.09 17.58 -16.54
CA ASP A 6 -20.63 17.58 -16.43
C ASP A 6 -20.12 18.03 -15.04
N LEU A 7 -20.75 19.02 -14.39
CA LEU A 7 -20.36 19.46 -13.05
C LEU A 7 -20.58 18.38 -11.99
N GLY A 8 -21.73 17.68 -12.05
CA GLY A 8 -22.05 16.58 -11.14
C GLY A 8 -21.09 15.39 -11.28
N LEU A 9 -20.70 15.06 -12.52
CA LEU A 9 -19.73 14.01 -12.80
C LEU A 9 -18.32 14.39 -12.33
N ARG A 10 -17.90 15.65 -12.51
CA ARG A 10 -16.61 16.16 -12.00
C ARG A 10 -16.55 16.16 -10.48
N THR A 11 -17.60 16.62 -9.79
CA THR A 11 -17.66 16.54 -8.31
C THR A 11 -17.59 15.08 -7.83
N ARG A 12 -18.27 14.16 -8.52
CA ARG A 12 -18.19 12.73 -8.21
C ARG A 12 -16.79 12.17 -8.43
N LEU A 13 -16.11 12.56 -9.51
CA LEU A 13 -14.75 12.15 -9.80
C LEU A 13 -13.79 12.57 -8.69
N LEU A 14 -13.85 13.84 -8.27
CA LEU A 14 -13.01 14.37 -7.17
C LEU A 14 -13.19 13.56 -5.88
N ARG A 15 -14.44 13.21 -5.52
CA ARG A 15 -14.72 12.39 -4.34
C ARG A 15 -14.15 10.97 -4.45
N MET A 16 -14.21 10.38 -5.64
CA MET A 16 -13.64 9.04 -5.88
C MET A 16 -12.11 9.05 -5.82
N GLU A 17 -11.48 10.08 -6.36
CA GLU A 17 -10.03 10.28 -6.29
C GLU A 17 -9.54 10.49 -4.85
N ASP A 18 -10.29 11.24 -4.04
CA ASP A 18 -9.99 11.43 -2.62
C ASP A 18 -10.08 10.10 -1.85
N ALA A 19 -11.17 9.34 -2.04
CA ALA A 19 -11.33 8.01 -1.44
C ALA A 19 -10.23 7.02 -1.87
N ARG A 20 -9.70 7.19 -3.08
CA ARG A 20 -8.57 6.42 -3.61
C ARG A 20 -7.26 6.82 -2.93
N ARG A 21 -7.00 8.12 -2.75
CA ARG A 21 -5.84 8.63 -1.98
C ARG A 21 -5.89 8.17 -0.52
N GLN A 22 -7.06 8.17 0.10
CA GLN A 22 -7.22 7.68 1.47
C GLN A 22 -6.86 6.20 1.59
N THR A 23 -7.32 5.36 0.65
CA THR A 23 -6.99 3.92 0.64
C THR A 23 -5.49 3.70 0.41
N GLN A 24 -4.86 4.49 -0.47
CA GLN A 24 -3.40 4.45 -0.65
C GLN A 24 -2.64 4.91 0.60
N HIS A 25 -3.13 5.92 1.31
CA HIS A 25 -2.55 6.38 2.56
C HIS A 25 -2.63 5.29 3.66
N GLN A 26 -3.74 4.55 3.72
CA GLN A 26 -3.87 3.41 4.64
C GLN A 26 -2.81 2.34 4.37
N LEU A 27 -2.57 1.97 3.11
CA LEU A 27 -1.49 1.06 2.73
C LEU A 27 -0.12 1.60 3.19
N ALA A 28 0.18 2.87 2.90
CA ALA A 28 1.44 3.49 3.32
C ALA A 28 1.61 3.53 4.86
N MET A 29 0.52 3.65 5.61
CA MET A 29 0.55 3.58 7.08
C MET A 29 0.85 2.16 7.57
N ILE A 30 0.31 1.13 6.92
CA ILE A 30 0.64 -0.28 7.22
C ILE A 30 2.12 -0.54 6.95
N ASP A 31 2.65 -0.12 5.79
CA ASP A 31 4.07 -0.27 5.46
C ASP A 31 4.99 0.39 6.49
N ARG A 32 4.62 1.60 6.93
CA ARG A 32 5.35 2.31 7.99
C ARG A 32 5.29 1.58 9.33
N GLN A 33 4.14 1.00 9.68
CA GLN A 33 4.00 0.21 10.92
C GLN A 33 4.85 -1.07 10.87
N ILE A 34 4.86 -1.78 9.74
CA ILE A 34 5.72 -2.96 9.53
C ILE A 34 7.19 -2.55 9.69
N THR A 35 7.62 -1.51 8.97
CA THR A 35 9.00 -1.01 9.03
C THR A 35 9.40 -0.61 10.45
N ARG A 36 8.54 0.15 11.14
CA ARG A 36 8.80 0.60 12.52
C ARG A 36 8.91 -0.58 13.50
N ARG A 37 8.03 -1.58 13.37
CA ARG A 37 8.03 -2.77 14.23
C ARG A 37 9.30 -3.59 14.01
N ILE A 38 9.74 -3.72 12.76
CA ILE A 38 10.99 -4.42 12.42
C ILE A 38 12.22 -3.69 12.96
N THR A 39 12.33 -2.38 12.73
CA THR A 39 13.45 -1.57 13.24
C THR A 39 13.53 -1.61 14.77
N ALA A 40 12.40 -1.59 15.47
CA ALA A 40 12.36 -1.73 16.93
C ALA A 40 12.84 -3.10 17.43
N MET A 41 12.70 -4.16 16.61
CA MET A 41 13.13 -5.51 16.97
C MET A 41 14.63 -5.76 16.74
N VAL A 42 15.27 -5.06 15.79
CA VAL A 42 16.71 -5.21 15.49
C VAL A 42 17.61 -5.24 16.75
N PRO A 43 17.54 -4.28 17.69
CA PRO A 43 18.38 -4.32 18.89
C PRO A 43 18.02 -5.48 19.85
N LEU A 44 16.77 -5.94 19.87
CA LEU A 44 16.33 -7.07 20.71
C LEU A 44 16.89 -8.41 20.20
N ILE A 45 16.90 -8.60 18.88
CA ILE A 45 17.52 -9.76 18.25
C ILE A 45 19.05 -9.72 18.48
N GLY A 46 19.66 -8.53 18.39
CA GLY A 46 21.07 -8.31 18.70
C GLY A 46 21.43 -8.65 20.15
N ARG A 47 20.64 -8.24 21.15
CA ARG A 47 20.88 -8.58 22.57
C ARG A 47 20.78 -10.08 22.86
N ARG A 48 19.91 -10.81 22.15
CA ARG A 48 19.79 -12.27 22.28
C ARG A 48 21.02 -13.03 21.75
N GLN A 49 21.91 -12.36 21.00
CA GLN A 49 23.24 -12.88 20.63
C GLN A 49 24.31 -12.65 21.70
N ILE A 50 24.16 -11.67 22.60
CA ILE A 50 25.19 -11.28 23.59
C ILE A 50 25.28 -12.28 24.76
N GLY A 51 24.60 -13.43 24.66
CA GLY A 51 24.90 -14.58 25.49
C GLY A 51 26.21 -15.22 25.03
N TYR A 52 27.34 -14.73 25.54
CA TYR A 52 28.65 -15.42 25.50
C TYR A 52 28.51 -16.79 26.16
N ARG A 53 27.96 -17.79 25.45
CA ARG A 53 28.10 -19.19 25.83
C ARG A 53 29.46 -19.64 25.31
N ARG A 54 30.49 -19.39 26.13
CA ARG A 54 31.74 -20.17 26.10
C ARG A 54 32.55 -19.99 24.79
N GLY A 55 32.99 -18.76 24.51
CA GLY A 55 34.04 -18.50 23.50
C GLY A 55 33.66 -18.62 22.02
N LYS A 56 32.38 -18.87 21.68
CA LYS A 56 31.92 -18.92 20.28
C LYS A 56 31.31 -17.59 19.86
N ALA A 57 31.80 -17.01 18.77
CA ALA A 57 31.25 -15.79 18.19
C ALA A 57 29.76 -15.97 17.83
N PRO A 58 28.93 -14.92 17.90
CA PRO A 58 27.56 -14.99 17.43
C PRO A 58 27.47 -15.41 15.97
N GLU A 59 26.66 -16.42 15.66
CA GLU A 59 26.45 -16.90 14.28
C GLU A 59 25.64 -15.87 13.47
N PRO A 60 26.25 -15.15 12.51
CA PRO A 60 25.57 -14.10 11.74
C PRO A 60 24.42 -14.66 10.90
N ALA A 61 24.52 -15.91 10.47
CA ALA A 61 23.45 -16.61 9.75
C ALA A 61 22.19 -16.79 10.63
N ALA A 62 22.36 -17.15 11.90
CA ALA A 62 21.25 -17.35 12.83
C ALA A 62 20.53 -16.03 13.19
N PHE A 63 21.22 -14.88 13.07
CA PHE A 63 20.60 -13.57 13.18
C PHE A 63 19.70 -13.26 11.98
N LEU A 64 20.23 -13.41 10.78
CA LEU A 64 19.52 -13.12 9.54
C LEU A 64 18.30 -14.02 9.38
N GLU A 65 18.40 -15.29 9.78
CA GLU A 65 17.27 -16.21 9.78
C GLU A 65 16.15 -15.73 10.70
N ARG A 66 16.45 -15.40 11.96
CA ARG A 66 15.45 -14.85 12.91
C ARG A 66 14.85 -13.54 12.42
N TYR A 67 15.67 -12.67 11.85
CA TYR A 67 15.21 -11.42 11.26
C TYR A 67 14.21 -11.67 10.12
N ARG A 68 14.54 -12.58 9.19
CA ARG A 68 13.67 -12.97 8.07
C ARG A 68 12.38 -13.63 8.55
N SER A 69 12.45 -14.53 9.53
CA SER A 69 11.25 -15.16 10.11
C SER A 69 10.33 -14.15 10.78
N ASN A 70 10.89 -13.20 11.55
CA ASN A 70 10.10 -12.16 12.19
C ASN A 70 9.46 -11.21 11.16
N LEU A 71 10.19 -10.87 10.09
CA LEU A 71 9.66 -10.09 8.98
C LEU A 71 8.50 -10.81 8.30
N ALA A 72 8.68 -12.09 7.97
CA ALA A 72 7.63 -12.90 7.36
C ALA A 72 6.39 -13.00 8.25
N ALA A 73 6.55 -13.18 9.57
CA ALA A 73 5.44 -13.24 10.51
C ALA A 73 4.67 -11.91 10.59
N ILE A 74 5.38 -10.77 10.73
CA ILE A 74 4.76 -9.44 10.81
C ILE A 74 4.04 -9.10 9.49
N THR A 75 4.64 -9.43 8.35
CA THR A 75 4.00 -9.22 7.05
C THR A 75 2.78 -10.12 6.88
N ALA A 76 2.86 -11.40 7.26
CA ALA A 76 1.74 -12.34 7.20
C ALA A 76 0.54 -11.89 8.05
N GLU A 77 0.79 -11.34 9.24
CA GLU A 77 -0.25 -10.76 10.10
C GLU A 77 -0.99 -9.57 9.46
N ARG A 78 -0.36 -8.86 8.51
CA ARG A 78 -0.94 -7.70 7.81
C ARG A 78 -1.39 -8.01 6.39
N GLN A 79 -0.96 -9.15 5.82
CA GLN A 79 -1.26 -9.55 4.45
C GLN A 79 -2.75 -9.53 4.09
N PRO A 80 -3.70 -10.06 4.90
CA PRO A 80 -5.11 -10.03 4.52
C PRO A 80 -5.67 -8.60 4.42
N GLU A 81 -5.18 -7.67 5.25
CA GLU A 81 -5.56 -6.26 5.21
C GLU A 81 -4.95 -5.57 3.97
N ILE A 82 -3.68 -5.81 3.70
CA ILE A 82 -2.98 -5.32 2.49
C ILE A 82 -3.69 -5.80 1.23
N ASP A 83 -4.03 -7.08 1.15
CA ASP A 83 -4.73 -7.66 0.00
C ASP A 83 -6.13 -7.07 -0.16
N ALA A 84 -6.86 -6.86 0.95
CA ALA A 84 -8.19 -6.25 0.91
C ALA A 84 -8.14 -4.80 0.41
N LEU A 85 -7.21 -3.99 0.92
CA LEU A 85 -7.01 -2.61 0.48
C LEU A 85 -6.51 -2.54 -0.97
N SER A 86 -5.64 -3.46 -1.38
CA SER A 86 -5.15 -3.52 -2.77
C SER A 86 -6.26 -3.86 -3.76
N ARG A 87 -7.13 -4.83 -3.43
CA ARG A 87 -8.33 -5.13 -4.23
C ARG A 87 -9.29 -3.96 -4.27
N LYS A 88 -9.48 -3.25 -3.16
CA LYS A 88 -10.30 -2.04 -3.10
C LYS A 88 -9.72 -0.94 -4.00
N LEU A 89 -8.41 -0.73 -3.97
CA LEU A 89 -7.72 0.24 -4.80
C LEU A 89 -7.92 -0.06 -6.30
N ALA A 90 -7.74 -1.32 -6.71
CA ALA A 90 -7.98 -1.73 -8.09
C ALA A 90 -9.42 -1.44 -8.56
N ARG A 91 -10.42 -1.68 -7.70
CA ARG A 91 -11.83 -1.34 -8.00
C ARG A 91 -12.06 0.17 -8.10
N GLN A 92 -11.42 0.96 -7.22
CA GLN A 92 -11.50 2.42 -7.28
C GLN A 92 -10.87 2.95 -8.56
N ASP A 93 -9.68 2.46 -8.93
CA ASP A 93 -8.97 2.87 -10.13
C ASP A 93 -9.79 2.54 -11.40
N ALA A 94 -10.40 1.36 -11.47
CA ALA A 94 -11.29 0.99 -12.56
C ALA A 94 -12.54 1.90 -12.66
N ALA A 95 -13.15 2.23 -11.52
CA ALA A 95 -14.33 3.10 -11.49
C ALA A 95 -13.99 4.56 -11.86
N ILE A 96 -12.82 5.05 -11.41
CA ILE A 96 -12.29 6.37 -11.79
C ILE A 96 -12.00 6.42 -13.29
N ALA A 97 -11.35 5.40 -13.84
CA ALA A 97 -11.06 5.31 -15.27
C ALA A 97 -12.35 5.33 -16.12
N ALA A 98 -13.36 4.56 -15.72
CA ALA A 98 -14.66 4.54 -16.39
C ALA A 98 -15.37 5.92 -16.33
N LEU A 99 -15.27 6.63 -15.20
CA LEU A 99 -15.86 7.96 -15.07
C LEU A 99 -15.10 9.02 -15.90
N ARG A 100 -13.76 8.95 -15.95
CA ARG A 100 -12.94 9.81 -16.81
C ARG A 100 -13.27 9.60 -18.29
N ALA A 101 -13.40 8.35 -18.74
CA ALA A 101 -13.80 8.05 -20.11
C ALA A 101 -15.18 8.60 -20.51
N ARG A 102 -16.07 8.84 -19.54
CA ARG A 102 -17.38 9.48 -19.76
C ARG A 102 -17.32 11.01 -19.77
N LEU A 103 -16.27 11.58 -19.17
CA LEU A 103 -16.02 13.02 -19.10
C LEU A 103 -15.19 13.50 -20.29
N GLU A 104 -14.37 12.63 -20.88
CA GLU A 104 -13.80 12.86 -22.20
C GLU A 104 -14.95 12.99 -23.20
N PRO A 105 -15.18 14.18 -23.81
CA PRO A 105 -16.07 14.23 -24.95
C PRO A 105 -15.51 13.27 -25.99
N ALA A 106 -16.36 12.48 -26.65
CA ALA A 106 -15.94 11.67 -27.77
C ALA A 106 -15.24 12.61 -28.76
N SER A 107 -13.90 12.68 -28.72
CA SER A 107 -13.11 13.43 -29.69
C SER A 107 -13.51 12.84 -31.02
N PRO A 108 -14.30 13.55 -31.86
CA PRO A 108 -14.58 13.04 -33.17
C PRO A 108 -13.21 12.98 -33.83
N GLN A 109 -12.90 11.79 -34.32
CA GLN A 109 -11.79 11.57 -35.23
C GLN A 109 -11.86 12.69 -36.27
N LEU A 110 -10.98 13.69 -36.15
CA LEU A 110 -10.70 14.62 -37.23
C LEU A 110 -9.88 13.82 -38.23
N MET A 111 -10.66 13.08 -39.03
CA MET A 111 -10.35 12.59 -40.33
C MET A 111 -9.69 13.70 -41.16
N ARG A 112 -8.69 13.26 -41.94
CA ARG A 112 -8.09 13.92 -43.11
C ARG A 112 -7.06 15.02 -42.87
N ALA A 113 -5.81 14.65 -43.11
CA ALA A 113 -5.00 15.32 -44.12
C ALA A 113 -4.84 14.36 -45.31
#